data_AF-A0A7C3Q8U8-F1
#
_entry.id   AF-A0A7C3Q8U8-F1
#
_cell.length_a   1.000
_cell.length_b   1.000
_cell.length_c   1.000
_cell.angle_alpha   90.00
_cell.angle_beta   90.00
_cell.angle_gamma   90.00
#
_symmetry.space_group_name_H-M   'P 1'
#
loop_
_entity.id
_entity.type
_entity.pdbx_description
1 polymer ?
#
loop_
_entity_poly.entity_id
_entity_poly.type
_entity_poly.pdbx_seq_one_letter_code
_entity_poly.pdbx_strand_id
1 'polypeptide(L)' 'EDEAEARMRVFQPYQVNNELLSAVAPDAIVLHCLPAHRGEEITEEVLEGPQCVAFDQAENKLHIHKSILETLIK' A
#
# COMPACT_ATOMS: atom_id res chain seq x y z
N GLU A 1 12.84 17.79 -10.49
CA GLU A 1 12.16 18.18 -9.24
C GLU A 1 10.77 18.75 -9.55
N ASP A 2 10.66 19.71 -10.49
CA ASP A 2 9.38 20.30 -10.93
C ASP A 2 8.30 19.29 -11.37
N GLU A 3 8.68 18.22 -12.07
CA GLU A 3 7.74 17.16 -12.47
C GLU A 3 7.17 16.37 -11.28
N ALA A 4 7.95 16.19 -10.22
CA ALA A 4 7.52 15.47 -9.02
C ALA A 4 6.49 16.28 -8.25
N GLU A 5 6.70 17.58 -8.06
CA GLU A 5 5.74 18.48 -7.42
C GLU A 5 4.45 18.64 -8.23
N ALA A 6 4.57 18.77 -9.55
CA ALA A 6 3.41 18.81 -10.45
C ALA A 6 2.58 17.53 -10.33
N ARG A 7 3.26 16.37 -10.31
CA ARG A 7 2.62 15.06 -10.14
C ARG A 7 1.95 14.94 -8.76
N MET A 8 2.63 15.34 -7.69
CA MET A 8 2.09 15.30 -6.33
C MET A 8 0.79 16.10 -6.21
N ARG A 9 0.73 17.31 -6.79
CA ARG A 9 -0.51 18.11 -6.80
C ARG A 9 -1.67 17.42 -7.53
N VAL A 10 -1.39 16.70 -8.63
CA VAL A 10 -2.41 15.97 -9.40
C VAL A 10 -2.92 14.76 -8.61
N PHE A 11 -2.04 14.05 -7.91
CA PHE A 11 -2.37 12.81 -7.21
C PHE A 11 -2.80 12.99 -5.75
N GLN A 12 -2.61 14.16 -5.14
CA GLN A 12 -2.98 14.38 -3.74
C GLN A 12 -4.45 14.05 -3.40
N PRO A 13 -5.45 14.34 -4.26
CA PRO A 13 -6.83 13.94 -4.00
C PRO A 13 -7.08 12.42 -3.97
N TYR A 14 -6.10 11.61 -4.38
CA TYR A 14 -6.17 10.15 -4.42
C TYR A 14 -5.40 9.46 -3.28
N GLN A 15 -4.90 10.23 -2.30
CA GLN A 15 -4.22 9.70 -1.14
C GLN A 15 -5.14 8.75 -0.34
N VAL A 16 -4.60 7.60 0.05
CA VAL A 16 -5.28 6.69 0.97
C VAL A 16 -5.16 7.24 2.39
N ASN A 17 -6.28 7.72 2.95
CA ASN A 17 -6.34 8.36 4.25
C ASN A 17 -7.61 7.94 5.04
N ASN A 18 -7.74 8.39 6.28
CA ASN A 18 -8.88 8.04 7.14
C ASN A 18 -10.23 8.56 6.63
N GLU A 19 -10.25 9.68 5.89
CA GLU A 19 -11.48 10.17 5.26
C GLU A 19 -11.98 9.17 4.21
N LEU A 20 -11.08 8.68 3.35
CA LEU A 20 -11.40 7.62 2.41
C LEU A 20 -11.84 6.34 3.13
N LEU A 21 -11.12 5.92 4.18
CA LEU A 21 -11.48 4.71 4.93
C LEU A 21 -12.80 4.83 5.70
N SER A 22 -13.27 6.03 6.01
CA SER A 22 -14.59 6.23 6.63
C SER A 22 -15.75 5.84 5.71
N ALA A 23 -15.52 5.79 4.40
CA ALA A 23 -16.52 5.47 3.39
C ALA A 23 -16.45 4.01 2.89
N VAL A 24 -15.48 3.21 3.34
CA VAL A 24 -15.34 1.80 2.91
C VAL A 24 -16.02 0.84 3.88
N ALA A 25 -16.09 -0.44 3.49
CA ALA A 25 -16.63 -1.49 4.35
C ALA A 25 -15.82 -1.62 5.66
N PRO A 26 -16.46 -1.91 6.81
CA PRO A 26 -15.77 -2.00 8.10
C PRO A 26 -14.65 -3.04 8.17
N ASP A 27 -14.70 -4.06 7.31
CA ASP A 27 -13.73 -5.16 7.20
C ASP A 27 -12.71 -4.96 6.07
N ALA A 28 -12.72 -3.80 5.41
CA ALA A 28 -11.73 -3.49 4.39
C ALA A 28 -10.31 -3.44 4.99
N ILE A 29 -9.37 -4.00 4.25
CA ILE A 29 -7.94 -3.94 4.56
C ILE A 29 -7.22 -3.03 3.55
N VAL A 30 -6.14 -2.42 3.99
CA VAL A 30 -5.25 -1.59 3.17
C VAL A 30 -4.03 -2.40 2.78
N LEU A 31 -3.73 -2.40 1.48
CA LEU A 31 -2.54 -3.03 0.90
C LEU A 31 -1.61 -1.95 0.35
N HIS A 32 -0.31 -2.16 0.49
CA HIS A 32 0.71 -1.29 -0.07
C HIS A 32 1.97 -2.10 -0.40
N CYS A 33 2.50 -1.95 -1.62
CA CYS A 33 3.60 -2.79 -2.10
C CYS A 33 4.97 -2.50 -1.46
N LEU A 34 5.12 -1.31 -0.86
CA LEU A 34 6.34 -0.75 -0.25
C LEU A 34 7.51 -0.53 -1.26
N PRO A 35 8.42 0.43 -0.98
CA PRO A 35 8.38 1.41 0.11
C PRO A 35 7.26 2.44 -0.08
N ALA A 36 6.72 2.97 1.02
CA ALA A 36 5.68 4.01 1.00
C ALA A 36 6.29 5.40 1.26
N HIS A 37 5.82 6.43 0.55
CA HIS A 37 6.03 7.83 0.86
C HIS A 37 4.86 8.35 1.72
N ARG A 38 5.09 8.38 3.03
CA ARG A 38 4.12 8.89 4.01
C ARG A 38 3.75 10.34 3.68
N GLY A 39 2.45 10.62 3.60
CA GLY A 39 1.92 11.94 3.30
C GLY A 39 1.78 12.25 1.80
N GLU A 40 2.23 11.36 0.92
CA GLU A 40 1.97 11.41 -0.52
C GLU A 40 0.85 10.43 -0.90
N GLU A 41 1.14 9.15 -1.16
CA GLU A 41 0.10 8.20 -1.57
C GLU A 41 -0.72 7.62 -0.41
N ILE A 42 -0.18 7.63 0.81
CA ILE A 42 -0.82 7.08 2.00
C ILE A 42 -0.44 7.90 3.23
N THR A 43 -1.37 8.09 4.15
CA THR A 43 -1.07 8.77 5.42
C THR A 43 -0.40 7.83 6.41
N GLU A 44 0.39 8.40 7.33
CA GLU A 44 1.11 7.61 8.34
C GLU A 44 0.14 6.84 9.24
N GLU A 45 -0.96 7.47 9.64
CA GLU A 45 -1.95 6.84 10.50
C GLU A 45 -2.71 5.68 9.84
N VAL A 46 -2.84 5.70 8.50
CA VAL A 46 -3.38 4.54 7.77
C VAL A 46 -2.33 3.44 7.65
N LEU A 47 -1.09 3.80 7.27
CA LEU A 47 -0.02 2.81 7.08
C LEU A 47 0.31 2.04 8.37
N GLU A 48 0.32 2.72 9.52
CA GLU A 48 0.55 2.14 10.84
C GLU A 48 -0.75 1.68 11.53
N GLY A 49 -1.90 1.87 10.87
CA GLY A 49 -3.23 1.61 11.40
C GLY A 49 -3.63 0.12 11.36
N PRO A 50 -4.67 -0.27 12.12
CA PRO A 50 -5.06 -1.67 12.28
C PRO A 50 -5.62 -2.32 11.01
N GLN A 51 -6.08 -1.53 10.03
CA GLN A 51 -6.58 -2.04 8.75
C GLN A 51 -5.46 -2.28 7.73
N CYS A 52 -4.24 -1.79 7.97
CA CYS A 52 -3.13 -1.95 7.05
C CYS A 52 -2.41 -3.29 7.26
N VAL A 53 -2.32 -4.08 6.19
CA VAL A 53 -1.63 -5.38 6.19
C VAL A 53 -0.43 -5.40 5.23
N ALA A 54 0.19 -4.24 4.98
CA ALA A 54 1.30 -4.10 4.05
C ALA A 54 2.51 -4.97 4.42
N PHE A 55 2.76 -5.20 5.72
CA PHE A 55 3.84 -6.07 6.19
C PHE A 55 3.55 -7.55 5.95
N ASP A 56 2.33 -8.01 6.24
CA ASP A 56 1.89 -9.38 5.90
C ASP A 56 1.93 -9.59 4.38
N GLN A 57 1.52 -8.59 3.60
CA GLN A 57 1.64 -8.60 2.14
C GLN A 57 3.11 -8.73 1.69
N ALA A 58 4.04 -8.05 2.34
CA ALA A 58 5.46 -8.13 2.05
C ALA A 58 6.04 -9.51 2.41
N GLU A 59 5.68 -10.07 3.57
CA GLU A 59 6.07 -11.43 3.97
C GLU A 59 5.54 -12.47 2.97
N ASN A 60 4.29 -12.32 2.51
CA ASN A 60 3.67 -13.21 1.55
C ASN A 60 4.41 -13.30 0.20
N LYS A 61 5.22 -12.31 -0.17
CA LYS A 61 6.10 -12.39 -1.35
C LYS A 61 7.07 -13.57 -1.25
N LEU A 62 7.59 -13.90 -0.07
CA LEU A 62 8.48 -15.05 0.13
C LEU A 62 7.77 -16.37 -0.21
N HIS A 63 6.55 -16.54 0.28
CA HIS A 63 5.76 -17.76 0.05
C HIS A 63 5.38 -17.91 -1.42
N ILE A 64 4.96 -16.81 -2.06
CA ILE A 64 4.67 -16.77 -3.49
C ILE A 64 5.91 -17.16 -4.30
N HIS A 65 7.07 -16.57 -4.02
CA HIS A 65 8.30 -16.89 -4.73
C HIS A 65 8.72 -18.36 -4.54
N LYS A 66 8.61 -18.92 -3.33
CA LYS A 66 8.85 -20.35 -3.09
C LYS A 66 7.98 -21.23 -3.97
N SER A 67 6.68 -20.91 -4.06
CA SER A 67 5.74 -21.67 -4.90
C SER A 67 6.08 -21.55 -6.39
N ILE A 68 6.41 -20.35 -6.87
CA ILE A 68 6.78 -20.14 -8.28
C ILE A 68 8.01 -20.98 -8.65
N LEU A 69 9.05 -20.95 -7.81
CA LEU A 69 10.28 -21.72 -8.04
C LEU A 69 10.00 -23.23 -8.02
N GLU A 70 9.19 -23.69 -7.06
CA GLU A 70 8.79 -25.10 -6.95
C GLU A 70 8.05 -25.59 -8.21
N THR A 71 7.16 -24.77 -8.76
CA THR A 71 6.32 -25.15 -9.89
C THR A 71 7.04 -25.05 -11.24
N LEU A 72 7.96 -24.09 -11.41
CA LEU A 72 8.57 -23.79 -12.71
C LEU A 72 10.00 -24.33 -12.90
N ILE A 73 10.74 -24.62 -11.83
CA ILE A 73 12.17 -25.03 -11.91
C ILE A 73 12.38 -26.51 -11.60
N LYS A 74 11.34 -27.24 -11.17
CA LYS A 74 11.42 -28.68 -10.91
C LYS A 74 11.55 -29.52 -12.18
#